data_AF-A0A7S2CG57-F1
#
_entry.id   AF-A0A7S2CG57-F1
#
_cell.length_a   1.000
_cell.length_b   1.000
_cell.length_c   1.000
_cell.angle_alpha   90.00
_cell.angle_beta   90.00
_cell.angle_gamma   90.00
#
_symmetry.space_group_name_H-M   'P 1'
#
loop_
_entity.id
_entity.type
_entity.pdbx_description
1 polymer ?
#
loop_
_entity_poly.entity_id
_entity_poly.type
_entity_poly.pdbx_seq_one_letter_code
_entity_poly.pdbx_strand_id
1 'polypeptide(L)'
;QYCRKKLVKANSEQDDLRSHIQQQDSALNRLREEGQKKLELLGSQLKKYKSNRSKEKNERHAFEFEVKQLALDKDSQILLLQEELMEKSRSLEQQAFKSQEMSAVIEEKDSEIKLYKAEVAEKTKIIKELDSEIEAMHAVVHEKNSEIVEAKNSESTAKAVAASHLEKNNEWKQKHETLSKEFDDHKTEYKTKFGELQTETKLHKRMSMQVQVYKEGLLGKKTRARKMMGLMWSVKHFTLYCGSLHYKEKQSRATNSGKVFRMDHTTIVEKVESIRCGFRIRAQENLLILQAFDEEDLASWMKAAQESINAMKVRAQLDEFVIEGGE
;
A
#
# COMPACT_ATOMS: atom_id res chain seq x y z
N GLN A 1 -94.45 -183.71 -54.86
CA GLN A 1 -94.05 -182.98 -53.63
C GLN A 1 -92.72 -182.23 -53.76
N TYR A 2 -91.70 -182.76 -54.43
CA TYR A 2 -90.38 -182.11 -54.60
C TYR A 2 -90.43 -180.72 -55.28
N CYS A 3 -91.17 -180.57 -56.39
CA CYS A 3 -91.28 -179.28 -57.09
C CYS A 3 -91.98 -178.19 -56.24
N ARG A 4 -92.96 -178.56 -55.40
CA ARG A 4 -93.67 -177.61 -54.52
C ARG A 4 -92.77 -177.10 -53.40
N LYS A 5 -91.88 -177.95 -52.85
CA LYS A 5 -90.86 -177.52 -51.87
C LYS A 5 -89.80 -176.61 -52.49
N LYS A 6 -89.37 -176.87 -53.73
CA LYS A 6 -88.47 -175.95 -54.47
C LYS A 6 -89.14 -174.61 -54.78
N LEU A 7 -90.43 -174.59 -55.14
CA LEU A 7 -91.17 -173.36 -55.42
C LEU A 7 -91.37 -172.51 -54.15
N VAL A 8 -91.68 -173.14 -53.01
CA VAL A 8 -91.80 -172.44 -51.72
C VAL A 8 -90.44 -171.88 -51.27
N LYS A 9 -89.35 -172.62 -51.48
CA LYS A 9 -88.00 -172.13 -51.19
C LYS A 9 -87.58 -170.98 -52.13
N ALA A 10 -87.90 -171.07 -53.42
CA ALA A 10 -87.63 -170.00 -54.38
C ALA A 10 -88.45 -168.74 -54.08
N ASN A 11 -89.71 -168.87 -53.65
CA ASN A 11 -90.54 -167.75 -53.21
C ASN A 11 -90.04 -167.15 -51.90
N SER A 12 -89.59 -167.96 -50.92
CA SER A 12 -88.99 -167.40 -49.70
C SER A 12 -87.66 -166.70 -49.99
N GLU A 13 -86.82 -167.27 -50.87
CA GLU A 13 -85.59 -166.63 -51.34
C GLU A 13 -85.90 -165.32 -52.12
N GLN A 14 -86.99 -165.27 -52.88
CA GLN A 14 -87.46 -164.07 -53.58
C GLN A 14 -88.00 -163.00 -52.60
N ASP A 15 -88.71 -163.41 -51.55
CA ASP A 15 -89.19 -162.52 -50.50
C ASP A 15 -88.02 -161.99 -49.64
N ASP A 16 -87.02 -162.83 -49.36
CA ASP A 16 -85.77 -162.42 -48.70
C ASP A 16 -84.97 -161.44 -49.57
N LEU A 17 -84.88 -161.69 -50.88
CA LEU A 17 -84.26 -160.76 -51.84
C LEU A 17 -85.03 -159.44 -51.92
N ARG A 18 -86.37 -159.47 -51.95
CA ARG A 18 -87.20 -158.25 -51.92
C ARG A 18 -87.04 -157.48 -50.62
N SER A 19 -87.00 -158.17 -49.48
CA SER A 19 -86.74 -157.58 -48.17
C SER A 19 -85.35 -156.94 -48.12
N HIS A 20 -84.34 -157.62 -48.66
CA HIS A 20 -82.97 -157.09 -48.75
C HIS A 20 -82.89 -155.87 -49.67
N ILE A 21 -83.54 -155.89 -50.84
CA ILE A 21 -83.65 -154.73 -51.75
C ILE A 21 -84.36 -153.57 -51.04
N GLN A 22 -85.46 -153.82 -50.34
CA GLN A 22 -86.18 -152.79 -49.60
C GLN A 22 -85.34 -152.19 -48.45
N GLN A 23 -84.54 -153.02 -47.76
CA GLN A 23 -83.56 -152.54 -46.77
C GLN A 23 -82.45 -151.71 -47.43
N GLN A 24 -81.94 -152.13 -48.59
CA GLN A 24 -80.94 -151.39 -49.36
C GLN A 24 -81.49 -150.05 -49.87
N ASP A 25 -82.71 -150.02 -50.40
CA ASP A 25 -83.37 -148.78 -50.83
C ASP A 25 -83.62 -147.84 -49.65
N SER A 26 -84.02 -148.39 -48.50
CA SER A 26 -84.17 -147.61 -47.26
C SER A 26 -82.82 -147.05 -46.79
N ALA A 27 -81.74 -147.83 -46.86
CA ALA A 27 -80.39 -147.38 -46.54
C ALA A 27 -79.89 -146.31 -47.53
N LEU A 28 -80.13 -146.49 -48.82
CA LEU A 28 -79.81 -145.51 -49.86
C LEU A 28 -80.59 -144.21 -49.68
N ASN A 29 -81.86 -144.28 -49.32
CA ASN A 29 -82.66 -143.09 -49.00
C ASN A 29 -82.14 -142.38 -47.75
N ARG A 30 -81.75 -143.10 -46.69
CA ARG A 30 -81.10 -142.51 -45.52
C ARG A 30 -79.79 -141.81 -45.87
N LEU A 31 -78.92 -142.47 -46.66
CA LEU A 31 -77.67 -141.87 -47.14
C LEU A 31 -77.91 -140.64 -48.02
N ARG A 32 -78.95 -140.66 -48.86
CA ARG A 32 -79.35 -139.50 -49.67
C ARG A 32 -79.83 -138.34 -48.79
N GLU A 33 -80.69 -138.60 -47.81
CA GLU A 33 -81.15 -137.59 -46.85
C GLU A 33 -80.01 -137.03 -46.01
N GLU A 34 -79.09 -137.88 -45.53
CA GLU A 34 -77.90 -137.46 -44.80
C GLU A 34 -76.97 -136.62 -45.70
N GLY A 35 -76.78 -137.03 -46.95
CA GLY A 35 -76.03 -136.28 -47.95
C GLY A 35 -76.66 -134.90 -48.21
N GLN A 36 -77.99 -134.84 -48.36
CA GLN A 36 -78.72 -133.60 -48.56
C GLN A 36 -78.64 -132.69 -47.33
N LYS A 37 -78.85 -133.21 -46.11
CA LYS A 37 -78.68 -132.46 -44.86
C LYS A 37 -77.27 -131.91 -44.71
N LYS A 38 -76.25 -132.70 -45.07
CA LYS A 38 -74.84 -132.26 -45.04
C LYS A 38 -74.58 -131.16 -46.07
N LEU A 39 -75.14 -131.27 -47.28
CA LEU A 39 -75.05 -130.23 -48.30
C LEU A 39 -75.75 -128.93 -47.88
N GLU A 40 -76.93 -129.01 -47.27
CA GLU A 40 -77.65 -127.85 -46.73
C GLU A 40 -76.88 -127.18 -45.58
N LEU A 41 -76.27 -127.98 -44.69
CA LEU A 41 -75.42 -127.48 -43.61
C LEU A 41 -74.18 -126.77 -44.16
N LEU A 42 -73.44 -127.40 -45.07
CA LEU A 42 -72.26 -126.81 -45.71
C LEU A 42 -72.63 -125.56 -46.53
N GLY A 43 -73.77 -125.58 -47.22
CA GLY A 43 -74.30 -124.42 -47.94
C GLY A 43 -74.59 -123.24 -47.01
N SER A 44 -75.21 -123.50 -45.86
CA SER A 44 -75.50 -122.50 -44.83
C SER A 44 -74.22 -121.95 -44.20
N GLN A 45 -73.24 -122.82 -43.89
CA GLN A 45 -71.92 -122.41 -43.39
C GLN A 45 -71.17 -121.55 -44.41
N LEU A 46 -71.19 -121.93 -45.69
CA LEU A 46 -70.56 -121.16 -46.76
C LEU A 46 -71.22 -119.78 -46.92
N LYS A 47 -72.54 -119.70 -46.81
CA LYS A 47 -73.29 -118.44 -46.86
C LYS A 47 -72.91 -117.53 -45.68
N LYS A 48 -72.80 -118.09 -44.46
CA LYS A 48 -72.35 -117.38 -43.27
C LYS A 48 -70.89 -116.90 -43.40
N TYR A 49 -69.99 -117.75 -43.89
CA TYR A 49 -68.59 -117.40 -44.13
C TYR A 49 -68.45 -116.26 -45.15
N LYS A 50 -69.16 -116.34 -46.28
CA LYS A 50 -69.19 -115.26 -47.29
C LYS A 50 -69.71 -113.95 -46.71
N SER A 51 -70.77 -114.00 -45.90
CA SER A 51 -71.33 -112.83 -45.21
C SER A 51 -70.33 -112.21 -44.23
N ASN A 52 -69.69 -113.03 -43.38
CA ASN A 52 -68.67 -112.57 -42.44
C ASN A 52 -67.46 -111.97 -43.17
N ARG A 53 -66.96 -112.63 -44.22
CA ARG A 53 -65.85 -112.12 -45.03
C ARG A 53 -66.19 -110.78 -45.69
N SER A 54 -67.44 -110.58 -46.10
CA SER A 54 -67.92 -109.30 -46.63
C SER A 54 -67.95 -108.22 -45.55
N LYS A 55 -68.38 -108.54 -44.33
CA LYS A 55 -68.36 -107.61 -43.18
C LYS A 55 -66.93 -107.23 -42.80
N GLU A 56 -66.04 -108.21 -42.62
CA GLU A 56 -64.62 -108.00 -42.31
C GLU A 56 -63.93 -107.12 -43.36
N LYS A 57 -64.24 -107.32 -44.65
CA LYS A 57 -63.71 -106.48 -45.74
C LYS A 57 -64.19 -105.03 -45.60
N ASN A 58 -65.46 -104.81 -45.28
CA ASN A 58 -66.01 -103.46 -45.11
C ASN A 58 -65.47 -102.78 -43.85
N GLU A 59 -65.35 -103.50 -42.73
CA GLU A 59 -64.71 -103.02 -41.51
C GLU A 59 -63.25 -102.63 -41.75
N ARG A 60 -62.51 -103.44 -42.52
CA ARG A 60 -61.14 -103.11 -42.92
C ARG A 60 -61.06 -101.84 -43.78
N HIS A 61 -61.98 -101.67 -44.73
CA HIS A 61 -62.02 -100.45 -45.54
C HIS A 61 -62.39 -99.20 -44.73
N ALA A 62 -63.32 -99.33 -43.79
CA ALA A 62 -63.66 -98.23 -42.88
C ALA A 62 -62.47 -97.84 -41.99
N PHE A 63 -61.77 -98.83 -41.42
CA PHE A 63 -60.57 -98.59 -40.64
C PHE A 63 -59.45 -97.97 -41.48
N GLU A 64 -59.22 -98.46 -42.71
CA GLU A 64 -58.22 -97.88 -43.61
C GLU A 64 -58.54 -96.43 -43.99
N PHE A 65 -59.83 -96.11 -44.18
CA PHE A 65 -60.28 -94.75 -44.43
C PHE A 65 -60.05 -93.84 -43.21
N GLU A 66 -60.39 -94.30 -42.01
CA GLU A 66 -60.17 -93.56 -40.76
C GLU A 66 -58.69 -93.29 -40.52
N VAL A 67 -57.81 -94.28 -40.73
CA VAL A 67 -56.35 -94.12 -40.63
C VAL A 67 -55.84 -93.08 -41.64
N LYS A 68 -56.34 -93.11 -42.88
CA LYS A 68 -55.97 -92.11 -43.90
C LYS A 68 -56.43 -90.69 -43.51
N GLN A 69 -57.64 -90.55 -42.99
CA GLN A 69 -58.14 -89.24 -42.55
C GLN A 69 -57.33 -88.71 -41.36
N LEU A 70 -57.04 -89.55 -40.38
CA LEU A 70 -56.20 -89.19 -39.23
C LEU A 70 -54.78 -88.78 -39.66
N ALA A 71 -54.20 -89.47 -40.64
CA ALA A 71 -52.90 -89.10 -41.18
C ALA A 71 -52.94 -87.70 -41.84
N LEU A 72 -53.95 -87.43 -42.67
CA LEU A 72 -54.13 -86.11 -43.31
C LEU A 72 -54.34 -84.99 -42.29
N ASP A 73 -55.13 -85.24 -41.25
CA ASP A 73 -55.38 -84.27 -40.18
C ASP A 73 -54.09 -83.97 -39.41
N LYS A 74 -53.26 -84.99 -39.17
CA LYS A 74 -51.96 -84.85 -38.49
C LYS A 74 -50.94 -84.13 -39.36
N ASP A 75 -50.86 -84.43 -40.65
CA ASP A 75 -50.01 -83.73 -41.60
C ASP A 75 -50.39 -82.24 -41.69
N SER A 76 -51.70 -81.94 -41.69
CA SER A 76 -52.20 -80.56 -41.64
C SER A 76 -51.81 -79.83 -40.35
N GLN A 77 -51.89 -80.49 -39.19
CA GLN A 77 -51.42 -79.94 -37.91
C GLN A 77 -49.91 -79.68 -37.92
N ILE A 78 -49.12 -80.59 -38.51
CA ILE A 78 -47.66 -80.42 -38.64
C ILE A 78 -47.33 -79.19 -39.47
N LEU A 79 -48.02 -78.97 -40.59
CA LEU A 79 -47.80 -77.79 -41.45
C LEU A 79 -48.10 -76.48 -40.71
N LEU A 80 -49.22 -76.42 -39.98
CA LEU A 80 -49.57 -75.24 -39.18
C LEU A 80 -48.53 -74.94 -38.09
N LEU A 81 -48.06 -75.98 -37.39
CA LEU A 81 -47.02 -75.81 -36.37
C LEU A 81 -45.68 -75.39 -36.96
N GLN A 82 -45.33 -75.86 -38.16
CA GLN A 82 -44.13 -75.42 -38.88
C GLN A 82 -44.22 -73.95 -39.27
N GLU A 83 -45.37 -73.48 -39.75
CA GLU A 83 -45.60 -72.07 -40.09
C GLU A 83 -45.50 -71.18 -38.85
N GLU A 84 -46.15 -71.56 -37.73
CA GLU A 84 -46.06 -70.83 -36.46
C GLU A 84 -44.61 -70.77 -35.94
N LEU A 85 -43.86 -71.87 -36.08
CA LEU A 85 -42.44 -71.93 -35.68
C LEU A 85 -41.57 -71.00 -36.54
N MET A 86 -41.81 -70.96 -37.85
CA MET A 86 -41.12 -70.04 -38.76
C MET A 86 -41.42 -68.57 -38.42
N GLU A 87 -42.68 -68.24 -38.14
CA GLU A 87 -43.07 -66.88 -37.78
C GLU A 87 -42.45 -66.45 -36.44
N LYS A 88 -42.48 -67.33 -35.42
CA LYS A 88 -41.81 -67.08 -34.14
C LYS A 88 -40.30 -66.93 -34.29
N SER A 89 -39.67 -67.74 -35.14
CA SER A 89 -38.22 -67.64 -35.42
C SER A 89 -37.87 -66.30 -36.07
N ARG A 90 -38.65 -65.86 -37.07
CA ARG A 90 -38.48 -64.54 -37.69
C ARG A 90 -38.68 -63.40 -36.69
N SER A 91 -39.67 -63.52 -35.80
CA SER A 91 -39.91 -62.53 -34.74
C SER A 91 -38.73 -62.44 -33.75
N LEU A 92 -38.17 -63.59 -33.34
CA LEU A 92 -36.97 -63.64 -32.49
C LEU A 92 -35.76 -63.00 -33.17
N GLU A 93 -35.53 -63.25 -34.45
CA GLU A 93 -34.45 -62.62 -35.21
C GLU A 93 -34.60 -61.10 -35.25
N GLN A 94 -35.82 -60.59 -35.50
CA GLN A 94 -36.09 -59.15 -35.48
C GLN A 94 -35.85 -58.53 -34.10
N GLN A 95 -36.23 -59.23 -33.02
CA GLN A 95 -35.98 -58.77 -31.66
C GLN A 95 -34.49 -58.78 -31.32
N ALA A 96 -33.75 -59.82 -31.73
CA ALA A 96 -32.31 -59.90 -31.55
C ALA A 96 -31.59 -58.74 -32.25
N PHE A 97 -31.99 -58.42 -33.49
CA PHE A 97 -31.46 -57.27 -34.23
C PHE A 97 -31.72 -55.95 -33.51
N LYS A 98 -32.98 -55.70 -33.08
CA LYS A 98 -33.33 -54.51 -32.29
C LYS A 98 -32.55 -54.41 -30.99
N SER A 99 -32.32 -55.53 -30.32
CA SER A 99 -31.51 -55.57 -29.09
C SER A 99 -30.06 -55.16 -29.38
N GLN A 100 -29.46 -55.64 -30.47
CA GLN A 100 -28.10 -55.26 -30.87
C GLN A 100 -28.00 -53.77 -31.21
N GLU A 101 -28.97 -53.23 -31.94
CA GLU A 101 -29.04 -51.80 -32.28
C GLU A 101 -29.14 -50.93 -31.03
N MET A 102 -30.01 -51.29 -30.08
CA MET A 102 -30.12 -50.58 -28.80
C MET A 102 -28.83 -50.66 -27.98
N SER A 103 -28.15 -51.81 -27.95
CA SER A 103 -26.85 -51.94 -27.28
C SER A 103 -25.79 -51.03 -27.87
N ALA A 104 -25.71 -50.92 -29.20
CA ALA A 104 -24.77 -50.02 -29.87
C ALA A 104 -25.05 -48.53 -29.52
N VAL A 105 -26.32 -48.13 -29.49
CA VAL A 105 -26.71 -46.77 -29.10
C VAL A 105 -26.35 -46.48 -27.62
N ILE A 106 -26.52 -47.46 -26.73
CA ILE A 106 -26.11 -47.32 -25.33
C ILE A 106 -24.60 -47.10 -25.22
N GLU A 107 -23.79 -47.89 -25.94
CA GLU A 107 -22.32 -47.74 -25.94
C GLU A 107 -21.86 -46.38 -26.47
N GLU A 108 -22.50 -45.88 -27.53
CA GLU A 108 -22.25 -44.53 -28.06
C GLU A 108 -22.57 -43.46 -27.01
N LYS A 109 -23.74 -43.54 -26.36
CA LYS A 109 -24.16 -42.58 -25.34
C LYS A 109 -23.30 -42.63 -24.09
N ASP A 110 -22.85 -43.81 -23.66
CA ASP A 110 -21.91 -43.96 -22.55
C ASP A 110 -20.55 -43.31 -22.87
N SER A 111 -20.11 -43.39 -24.12
CA SER A 111 -18.89 -42.72 -24.59
C SER A 111 -19.05 -41.19 -24.58
N GLU A 112 -20.21 -40.69 -25.03
CA GLU A 112 -20.56 -39.26 -24.97
C GLU A 112 -20.59 -38.75 -23.52
N ILE A 113 -21.19 -39.51 -22.60
CA ILE A 113 -21.22 -39.18 -21.16
C ILE A 113 -19.81 -39.10 -20.58
N LYS A 114 -18.91 -40.02 -20.95
CA LYS A 114 -17.51 -39.98 -20.49
C LYS A 114 -16.80 -38.71 -20.95
N LEU A 115 -17.03 -38.27 -22.20
CA LEU A 115 -16.46 -37.04 -22.72
C LEU A 115 -16.97 -35.81 -21.96
N TYR A 116 -18.28 -35.69 -21.76
CA TYR A 116 -18.84 -34.56 -20.99
C TYR A 116 -18.37 -34.54 -19.53
N LYS A 117 -18.20 -35.71 -18.89
CA LYS A 117 -17.61 -35.78 -17.54
C LYS A 117 -16.18 -35.25 -17.51
N ALA A 118 -15.36 -35.58 -18.52
CA ALA A 118 -14.01 -35.06 -18.63
C ALA A 118 -14.00 -33.54 -18.85
N GLU A 119 -14.89 -33.02 -19.70
CA GLU A 119 -15.04 -31.57 -19.94
C GLU A 119 -15.45 -30.82 -18.67
N VAL A 120 -16.40 -31.35 -17.90
CA VAL A 120 -16.81 -30.77 -16.61
C VAL A 120 -15.65 -30.76 -15.61
N ALA A 121 -14.86 -31.82 -15.56
CA ALA A 121 -13.70 -31.90 -14.67
C ALA A 121 -12.65 -30.83 -15.02
N GLU A 122 -12.35 -30.63 -16.30
CA GLU A 122 -11.41 -29.60 -16.76
C GLU A 122 -11.94 -28.18 -16.48
N LYS A 123 -13.22 -27.91 -16.79
CA LYS A 123 -13.84 -26.62 -16.47
C LYS A 123 -13.83 -26.33 -14.96
N THR A 124 -14.06 -27.34 -14.14
CA THR A 124 -13.98 -27.22 -12.67
C THR A 124 -12.57 -26.87 -12.21
N LYS A 125 -11.54 -27.46 -12.85
CA LYS A 125 -10.14 -27.13 -12.56
C LYS A 125 -9.82 -25.68 -12.91
N ILE A 126 -10.22 -25.21 -14.09
CA ILE A 126 -10.03 -23.82 -14.52
C ILE A 126 -10.70 -22.84 -13.56
N ILE A 127 -11.92 -23.13 -13.10
CA ILE A 127 -12.63 -22.29 -12.11
C ILE A 127 -11.79 -22.15 -10.83
N LYS A 128 -11.24 -23.25 -10.29
CA LYS A 128 -10.40 -23.21 -9.09
C LYS A 128 -9.13 -22.38 -9.27
N GLU A 129 -8.51 -22.46 -10.45
CA GLU A 129 -7.33 -21.66 -10.79
C GLU A 129 -7.68 -20.16 -10.83
N LEU A 130 -8.80 -19.80 -11.48
CA LEU A 130 -9.29 -18.42 -11.54
C LEU A 130 -9.71 -17.88 -10.16
N ASP A 131 -10.36 -18.69 -9.32
CA ASP A 131 -10.72 -18.29 -7.95
C ASP A 131 -9.45 -17.98 -7.13
N SER A 132 -8.40 -18.80 -7.28
CA SER A 132 -7.10 -18.56 -6.62
C SER A 132 -6.43 -17.28 -7.12
N GLU A 133 -6.53 -16.97 -8.41
CA GLU A 133 -6.01 -15.72 -8.99
C GLU A 133 -6.77 -14.49 -8.48
N ILE A 134 -8.11 -14.59 -8.34
CA ILE A 134 -8.94 -13.53 -7.76
C ILE A 134 -8.53 -13.26 -6.31
N GLU A 135 -8.34 -14.30 -5.49
CA GLU A 135 -7.87 -14.15 -4.11
C GLU A 135 -6.50 -13.48 -4.05
N ALA A 136 -5.56 -13.86 -4.92
CA ALA A 136 -4.25 -13.23 -5.01
C ALA A 136 -4.36 -11.74 -5.39
N MET A 137 -5.20 -11.39 -6.36
CA MET A 137 -5.45 -9.99 -6.73
C MET A 137 -6.09 -9.19 -5.58
N HIS A 138 -7.03 -9.77 -4.84
CA HIS A 138 -7.62 -9.14 -3.66
C HIS A 138 -6.57 -8.82 -2.59
N ALA A 139 -5.62 -9.72 -2.36
CA ALA A 139 -4.51 -9.47 -1.44
C ALA A 139 -3.64 -8.28 -1.88
N VAL A 140 -3.30 -8.20 -3.17
CA VAL A 140 -2.54 -7.06 -3.74
C VAL A 140 -3.31 -5.74 -3.60
N VAL A 141 -4.62 -5.75 -3.89
CA VAL A 141 -5.46 -4.55 -3.73
C VAL A 141 -5.50 -4.11 -2.26
N HIS A 142 -5.61 -5.05 -1.33
CA HIS A 142 -5.58 -4.75 0.09
C HIS A 142 -4.24 -4.11 0.51
N GLU A 143 -3.11 -4.69 0.11
CA GLU A 143 -1.77 -4.16 0.37
C GLU A 143 -1.60 -2.73 -0.18
N LYS A 144 -2.00 -2.50 -1.44
CA LYS A 144 -1.94 -1.16 -2.05
C LYS A 144 -2.85 -0.15 -1.38
N ASN A 145 -4.02 -0.56 -0.90
CA ASN A 145 -4.87 0.33 -0.11
C ASN A 145 -4.22 0.69 1.23
N SER A 146 -3.56 -0.24 1.91
CA SER A 146 -2.79 0.04 3.12
C SER A 146 -1.65 1.04 2.85
N GLU A 147 -0.86 0.84 1.79
CA GLU A 147 0.19 1.79 1.38
C GLU A 147 -0.38 3.20 1.12
N ILE A 148 -1.54 3.32 0.46
CA ILE A 148 -2.20 4.61 0.20
C ILE A 148 -2.62 5.28 1.52
N VAL A 149 -3.14 4.53 2.48
CA VAL A 149 -3.55 5.06 3.79
C VAL A 149 -2.32 5.56 4.56
N GLU A 150 -1.23 4.80 4.58
CA GLU A 150 0.03 5.21 5.19
C GLU A 150 0.60 6.47 4.52
N ALA A 151 0.60 6.53 3.19
CA ALA A 151 1.03 7.71 2.45
C ALA A 151 0.20 8.94 2.81
N LYS A 152 -1.14 8.83 2.87
CA LYS A 152 -2.01 9.95 3.30
C LYS A 152 -1.74 10.41 4.73
N ASN A 153 -1.45 9.48 5.64
CA ASN A 153 -1.08 9.81 7.01
C ASN A 153 0.30 10.49 7.09
N SER A 154 1.26 10.04 6.29
CA SER A 154 2.56 10.71 6.17
C SER A 154 2.44 12.12 5.59
N GLU A 155 1.53 12.34 4.64
CA GLU A 155 1.25 13.66 4.06
C GLU A 155 0.58 14.58 5.09
N SER A 156 -0.39 14.08 5.86
CA SER A 156 -1.08 14.89 6.88
C SER A 156 -0.13 15.29 8.01
N THR A 157 0.75 14.39 8.46
CA THR A 157 1.80 14.70 9.43
C THR A 157 2.82 15.70 8.89
N ALA A 158 3.26 15.56 7.63
CA ALA A 158 4.16 16.52 7.00
C ALA A 158 3.53 17.93 6.90
N LYS A 159 2.24 18.02 6.55
CA LYS A 159 1.49 19.29 6.55
C LYS A 159 1.39 19.92 7.93
N ALA A 160 1.13 19.12 8.98
CA ALA A 160 1.09 19.60 10.36
C ALA A 160 2.46 20.13 10.81
N VAL A 161 3.55 19.43 10.48
CA VAL A 161 4.92 19.87 10.75
C VAL A 161 5.23 21.18 10.01
N ALA A 162 4.88 21.29 8.73
CA ALA A 162 5.06 22.51 7.95
C ALA A 162 4.28 23.71 8.54
N ALA A 163 3.04 23.49 8.98
CA ALA A 163 2.24 24.51 9.65
C ALA A 163 2.89 24.98 10.96
N SER A 164 3.38 24.06 11.79
CA SER A 164 4.10 24.39 13.02
C SER A 164 5.40 25.18 12.75
N HIS A 165 6.15 24.83 11.71
CA HIS A 165 7.34 25.60 11.31
C HIS A 165 6.99 27.00 10.81
N LEU A 166 5.89 27.15 10.07
CA LEU A 166 5.41 28.45 9.61
C LEU A 166 5.02 29.35 10.79
N GLU A 167 4.31 28.81 11.78
CA GLU A 167 3.94 29.50 13.01
C GLU A 167 5.18 29.99 13.76
N LYS A 168 6.16 29.10 14.03
CA LYS A 168 7.45 29.49 14.64
C LYS A 168 8.16 30.57 13.84
N ASN A 169 8.21 30.47 12.51
CA ASN A 169 8.85 31.48 11.68
C ASN A 169 8.16 32.85 11.82
N ASN A 170 6.83 32.88 11.93
CA ASN A 170 6.08 34.11 12.18
C ASN A 170 6.40 34.69 13.57
N GLU A 171 6.49 33.85 14.62
CA GLU A 171 6.94 34.28 15.96
C GLU A 171 8.35 34.88 15.92
N TRP A 172 9.29 34.23 15.24
CA TRP A 172 10.66 34.75 15.07
C TRP A 172 10.69 36.08 14.34
N LYS A 173 9.89 36.25 13.29
CA LYS A 173 9.76 37.54 12.58
C LYS A 173 9.21 38.63 13.48
N GLN A 174 8.14 38.35 14.24
CA GLN A 174 7.59 39.31 15.20
C GLN A 174 8.62 39.69 16.26
N LYS A 175 9.31 38.71 16.84
CA LYS A 175 10.35 38.96 17.84
C LYS A 175 11.50 39.79 17.28
N HIS A 176 11.94 39.51 16.05
CA HIS A 176 12.95 40.30 15.36
C HIS A 176 12.48 41.74 15.11
N GLU A 177 11.22 41.94 14.70
CA GLU A 177 10.65 43.28 14.50
C GLU A 177 10.59 44.06 15.82
N THR A 178 10.18 43.42 16.92
CA THR A 178 10.18 44.03 18.26
C THR A 178 11.60 44.42 18.69
N LEU A 179 12.56 43.50 18.60
CA LEU A 179 13.96 43.78 18.95
C LEU A 179 14.57 44.88 18.06
N SER A 180 14.20 44.94 16.78
CA SER A 180 14.66 46.01 15.88
C SER A 180 14.13 47.38 16.32
N LYS A 181 12.86 47.47 16.75
CA LYS A 181 12.28 48.71 17.30
C LYS A 181 12.98 49.11 18.60
N GLU A 182 13.15 48.17 19.53
CA GLU A 182 13.88 48.44 20.79
C GLU A 182 15.31 48.92 20.54
N PHE A 183 16.00 48.34 19.56
CA PHE A 183 17.33 48.77 19.16
C PHE A 183 17.34 50.20 18.61
N ASP A 184 16.39 50.54 17.73
CA ASP A 184 16.26 51.90 17.19
C ASP A 184 15.90 52.91 18.30
N ASP A 185 15.00 52.56 19.21
CA ASP A 185 14.64 53.38 20.37
C ASP A 185 15.88 53.65 21.24
N HIS A 186 16.63 52.62 21.63
CA HIS A 186 17.89 52.79 22.37
C HIS A 186 18.91 53.63 21.60
N LYS A 187 19.04 53.43 20.29
CA LYS A 187 19.95 54.24 19.46
C LYS A 187 19.56 55.72 19.47
N THR A 188 18.27 56.05 19.44
CA THR A 188 17.80 57.44 19.56
C THR A 188 18.04 58.01 20.96
N GLU A 189 17.83 57.20 22.00
CA GLU A 189 18.11 57.57 23.39
C GLU A 189 19.60 57.89 23.60
N TYR A 190 20.49 56.99 23.12
CA TYR A 190 21.94 57.21 23.16
C TYR A 190 22.36 58.46 22.40
N LYS A 191 21.80 58.69 21.21
CA LYS A 191 22.09 59.90 20.42
C LYS A 191 21.65 61.18 21.16
N THR A 192 20.53 61.12 21.86
CA THR A 192 20.00 62.23 22.67
C THR A 192 20.92 62.51 23.87
N LYS A 193 21.22 61.48 24.67
CA LYS A 193 22.15 61.57 25.82
C LYS A 193 23.53 62.06 25.41
N PHE A 194 24.05 61.58 24.28
CA PHE A 194 25.34 62.04 23.75
C PHE A 194 25.28 63.52 23.33
N GLY A 195 24.17 63.97 22.76
CA GLY A 195 23.92 65.39 22.47
C GLY A 195 23.90 66.25 23.72
N GLU A 196 23.21 65.81 24.77
CA GLU A 196 23.15 66.49 26.08
C GLU A 196 24.54 66.63 26.70
N LEU A 197 25.30 65.54 26.76
CA LEU A 197 26.69 65.54 27.27
C LEU A 197 27.60 66.51 26.51
N GLN A 198 27.46 66.60 25.18
CA GLN A 198 28.21 67.58 24.39
C GLN A 198 27.85 69.03 24.75
N THR A 199 26.58 69.32 25.02
CA THR A 199 26.15 70.66 25.43
C THR A 199 26.66 71.03 26.81
N GLU A 200 26.63 70.08 27.75
CA GLU A 200 27.13 70.25 29.11
C GLU A 200 28.66 70.47 29.11
N THR A 201 29.39 69.69 28.31
CA THR A 201 30.85 69.87 28.14
C THR A 201 31.20 71.25 27.56
N LYS A 202 30.41 71.75 26.59
CA LYS A 202 30.59 73.11 26.03
C LYS A 202 30.32 74.19 27.07
N LEU A 203 29.31 74.01 27.92
CA LEU A 203 28.99 74.93 29.00
C LEU A 203 30.11 74.97 30.05
N HIS A 204 30.58 73.80 30.49
CA HIS A 204 31.68 73.67 31.44
C HIS A 204 32.97 74.32 30.91
N LYS A 205 33.26 74.16 29.61
CA LYS A 205 34.39 74.81 28.94
C LYS A 205 34.25 76.33 28.87
N ARG A 206 33.04 76.88 28.68
CA ARG A 206 32.78 78.33 28.72
C ARG A 206 32.92 78.89 30.13
N MET A 207 32.36 78.21 31.13
CA MET A 207 32.47 78.62 32.53
C MET A 207 33.93 78.59 33.02
N SER A 208 34.69 77.55 32.65
CA SER A 208 36.12 77.46 32.95
C SER A 208 36.96 78.60 32.37
N MET A 209 36.61 79.12 31.18
CA MET A 209 37.32 80.23 30.55
C MET A 209 37.01 81.61 31.15
N GLN A 210 35.94 81.76 31.92
CA GLN A 210 35.60 83.03 32.59
C GLN A 210 36.22 83.16 33.99
N VAL A 211 36.96 82.16 34.48
CA VAL A 211 37.53 82.15 35.83
C VAL A 211 38.98 82.68 35.83
N GLN A 212 39.12 83.85 36.48
CA GLN A 212 40.33 84.44 37.06
C GLN A 212 41.42 84.95 36.10
N VAL A 213 41.19 86.16 35.57
CA VAL A 213 42.30 87.12 35.39
C VAL A 213 42.84 87.43 36.78
N TYR A 214 44.06 87.02 37.09
CA TYR A 214 44.68 87.36 38.38
C TYR A 214 45.12 88.82 38.41
N LYS A 215 45.67 89.31 37.30
CA LYS A 215 46.04 90.71 37.11
C LYS A 215 46.27 91.04 35.64
N GLU A 216 46.00 92.27 35.27
CA GLU A 216 46.37 92.84 33.97
C GLU A 216 46.97 94.24 34.13
N GLY A 217 47.81 94.64 33.18
CA GLY A 217 48.48 95.94 33.22
C GLY A 217 49.73 96.01 32.34
N LEU A 218 50.41 97.15 32.39
CA LEU A 218 51.60 97.41 31.59
C LEU A 218 52.87 97.02 32.36
N LEU A 219 53.73 96.20 31.74
CA LEU A 219 55.06 95.89 32.28
C LEU A 219 56.14 96.16 31.24
N GLY A 220 57.30 96.63 31.70
CA GLY A 220 58.52 96.62 30.93
C GLY A 220 59.04 95.19 30.78
N LYS A 221 59.27 94.72 29.55
CA LYS A 221 59.90 93.43 29.28
C LYS A 221 61.31 93.62 28.75
N LYS A 222 62.28 92.90 29.34
CA LYS A 222 63.65 92.82 28.82
C LYS A 222 63.81 91.55 27.99
N THR A 223 64.09 91.70 26.70
CA THR A 223 64.37 90.54 25.82
C THR A 223 65.86 90.21 25.82
N ARG A 224 66.22 88.93 25.67
CA ARG A 224 67.61 88.46 25.61
C ARG A 224 68.44 89.18 24.55
N ALA A 225 67.83 89.42 23.38
CA ALA A 225 68.46 90.19 22.29
C ALA A 225 68.75 91.65 22.67
N ARG A 226 67.87 92.31 23.44
CA ARG A 226 68.08 93.71 23.88
C ARG A 226 69.07 93.84 25.03
N LYS A 227 69.20 92.80 25.88
CA LYS A 227 70.21 92.77 26.97
C LYS A 227 71.63 92.86 26.42
N MET A 228 71.92 92.24 25.28
CA MET A 228 73.26 92.28 24.65
C MET A 228 73.57 93.62 23.98
N MET A 229 72.54 94.39 23.59
CA MET A 229 72.69 95.66 22.87
C MET A 229 72.55 96.91 23.76
N GLY A 230 72.46 96.77 25.09
CA GLY A 230 72.29 97.91 26.00
C GLY A 230 70.97 98.68 25.84
N LEU A 231 70.00 98.12 25.10
CA LEU A 231 68.76 98.81 24.72
C LEU A 231 67.69 98.83 25.83
N MET A 232 66.86 99.88 25.84
CA MET A 232 65.77 100.13 26.79
C MET A 232 64.65 99.05 26.78
N TRP A 233 63.96 98.94 27.93
CA TRP A 233 62.81 98.08 28.19
C TRP A 233 61.67 98.27 27.17
N SER A 234 61.01 97.18 26.75
CA SER A 234 59.79 97.28 25.93
C SER A 234 58.57 97.18 26.82
N VAL A 235 57.77 98.25 26.91
CA VAL A 235 56.48 98.20 27.61
C VAL A 235 55.48 97.37 26.79
N LYS A 236 54.84 96.38 27.42
CA LYS A 236 53.77 95.56 26.83
C LYS A 236 52.59 95.48 27.80
N HIS A 237 51.39 95.26 27.27
CA HIS A 237 50.23 94.92 28.10
C HIS A 237 50.26 93.42 28.38
N PHE A 238 50.29 93.08 29.65
CA PHE A 238 50.29 91.73 30.17
C PHE A 238 48.95 91.41 30.81
N THR A 239 48.53 90.16 30.66
CA THR A 239 47.38 89.62 31.39
C THR A 239 47.72 88.22 31.88
N LEU A 240 47.57 88.00 33.19
CA LEU A 240 47.85 86.74 33.85
C LEU A 240 46.55 85.94 34.05
N TYR A 241 46.46 84.78 33.41
CA TYR A 241 45.33 83.86 33.50
C TYR A 241 45.80 82.48 33.93
N CYS A 242 45.37 81.97 35.09
CA CYS A 242 45.53 80.56 35.50
C CYS A 242 46.89 79.93 35.11
N GLY A 243 48.00 80.57 35.46
CA GLY A 243 49.34 80.06 35.17
C GLY A 243 49.88 80.40 33.79
N SER A 244 49.22 81.25 33.02
CA SER A 244 49.69 81.72 31.73
C SER A 244 49.73 83.23 31.71
N LEU A 245 50.89 83.79 31.46
CA LEU A 245 51.11 85.22 31.34
C LEU A 245 51.13 85.59 29.86
N HIS A 246 50.02 86.17 29.39
CA HIS A 246 49.84 86.60 28.01
C HIS A 246 50.34 88.03 27.85
N TYR A 247 50.94 88.36 26.72
CA TYR A 247 51.20 89.77 26.39
C TYR A 247 51.00 90.09 24.92
N LYS A 248 50.52 91.31 24.67
CA LYS A 248 50.25 91.84 23.33
C LYS A 248 51.29 92.87 22.93
N GLU A 249 51.73 92.79 21.68
CA GLU A 249 52.63 93.76 21.06
C GLU A 249 51.80 94.87 20.42
N LYS A 250 52.01 96.13 20.84
CA LYS A 250 51.15 97.30 20.56
C LYS A 250 50.99 97.66 19.06
N GLN A 251 51.58 96.90 18.13
CA GLN A 251 51.60 97.20 16.69
C GLN A 251 51.07 96.09 15.76
N SER A 252 50.64 94.92 16.25
CA SER A 252 49.95 93.96 15.37
C SER A 252 48.44 94.21 15.40
N ARG A 253 47.92 94.93 14.40
CA ARG A 253 46.46 95.03 14.14
C ARG A 253 45.89 93.78 13.45
N ALA A 254 46.70 92.76 13.13
CA ALA A 254 46.26 91.66 12.26
C ALA A 254 46.36 90.25 12.86
N THR A 255 47.02 90.05 14.01
CA THR A 255 47.10 88.72 14.63
C THR A 255 46.87 88.79 16.14
N ASN A 256 45.70 88.35 16.60
CA ASN A 256 45.33 88.26 18.02
C ASN A 256 46.17 87.24 18.83
N SER A 257 47.19 86.61 18.23
CA SER A 257 48.10 85.69 18.91
C SER A 257 49.08 86.45 19.80
N GLY A 258 48.61 86.86 20.99
CA GLY A 258 49.49 87.28 22.07
C GLY A 258 50.50 86.17 22.38
N LYS A 259 51.75 86.53 22.67
CA LYS A 259 52.74 85.54 23.10
C LYS A 259 52.39 85.11 24.53
N VAL A 260 52.45 83.81 24.79
CA VAL A 260 52.07 83.22 26.08
C VAL A 260 53.33 82.72 26.78
N PHE A 261 53.56 83.17 27.99
CA PHE A 261 54.52 82.58 28.91
C PHE A 261 53.77 81.64 29.83
N ARG A 262 53.93 80.32 29.63
CA ARG A 262 53.31 79.30 30.48
C ARG A 262 54.14 79.13 31.73
N MET A 263 53.49 79.33 32.87
CA MET A 263 53.95 78.98 34.19
C MET A 263 53.41 77.58 34.52
N ASP A 264 54.11 76.90 35.41
CA ASP A 264 53.73 75.61 35.98
C ASP A 264 53.86 75.66 37.51
N HIS A 265 53.53 74.57 38.19
CA HIS A 265 53.59 74.48 39.65
C HIS A 265 55.03 74.61 40.21
N THR A 266 56.05 74.44 39.36
CA THR A 266 57.48 74.61 39.71
C THR A 266 57.99 76.03 39.47
N THR A 267 57.15 76.90 38.92
CA THR A 267 57.54 78.25 38.54
C THR A 267 57.89 79.08 39.77
N ILE A 268 58.98 79.84 39.65
CA ILE A 268 59.51 80.69 40.71
C ILE A 268 59.41 82.15 40.28
N VAL A 269 58.93 83.01 41.18
CA VAL A 269 58.85 84.46 40.98
C VAL A 269 59.70 85.14 42.02
N GLU A 270 60.68 85.92 41.58
CA GLU A 270 61.67 86.55 42.46
C GLU A 270 61.86 88.01 42.08
N LYS A 271 62.05 88.85 43.10
CA LYS A 271 62.49 90.24 42.91
C LYS A 271 63.93 90.26 42.40
N VAL A 272 64.25 91.19 41.51
CA VAL A 272 65.59 91.35 40.95
C VAL A 272 66.20 92.64 41.52
N GLU A 273 67.09 92.52 42.50
CA GLU A 273 67.66 93.68 43.22
C GLU A 273 68.43 94.66 42.32
N SER A 274 69.04 94.16 41.25
CA SER A 274 69.77 94.98 40.28
C SER A 274 68.88 95.83 39.36
N ILE A 275 67.56 95.72 39.48
CA ILE A 275 66.59 96.42 38.63
C ILE A 275 65.53 97.05 39.54
N ARG A 276 65.44 98.39 39.55
CA ARG A 276 64.39 99.10 40.28
C ARG A 276 63.00 98.61 39.82
N CYS A 277 62.18 98.18 40.77
CA CYS A 277 60.85 97.61 40.54
C CYS A 277 60.86 96.39 39.56
N GLY A 278 61.98 95.67 39.49
CA GLY A 278 62.17 94.53 38.60
C GLY A 278 61.90 93.19 39.29
N PHE A 279 61.34 92.24 38.53
CA PHE A 279 61.18 90.86 38.95
C PHE A 279 61.43 89.91 37.80
N ARG A 280 61.67 88.64 38.13
CA ARG A 280 61.83 87.56 37.16
C ARG A 280 60.87 86.43 37.46
N ILE A 281 60.36 85.83 36.39
CA ILE A 281 59.57 84.61 36.43
C ILE A 281 60.38 83.53 35.72
N ARG A 282 60.65 82.41 36.41
CA ARG A 282 61.37 81.25 35.88
C ARG A 282 60.45 80.04 35.87
N ALA A 283 60.16 79.54 34.68
CA ALA A 283 59.37 78.33 34.46
C ALA A 283 60.19 77.38 33.58
N GLN A 284 60.62 76.24 34.12
CA GLN A 284 61.51 75.30 33.42
C GLN A 284 62.77 76.00 32.86
N GLU A 285 62.97 75.94 31.54
CA GLU A 285 64.06 76.60 30.82
C GLU A 285 63.76 78.05 30.42
N ASN A 286 62.51 78.51 30.61
CA ASN A 286 62.08 79.83 30.21
C ASN A 286 62.26 80.84 31.36
N LEU A 287 62.98 81.91 31.06
CA LEU A 287 63.19 83.04 31.96
C LEU A 287 62.60 84.31 31.37
N LEU A 288 61.74 84.98 32.13
CA LEU A 288 61.17 86.26 31.77
C LEU A 288 61.53 87.30 32.83
N ILE A 289 62.19 88.38 32.41
CA ILE A 289 62.52 89.51 33.28
C ILE A 289 61.59 90.66 32.94
N LEU A 290 60.87 91.12 33.96
CA LEU A 290 59.84 92.15 33.89
C LEU A 290 60.18 93.30 34.85
N GLN A 291 59.66 94.47 34.53
CA GLN A 291 59.76 95.67 35.34
C GLN A 291 58.37 96.27 35.48
N ALA A 292 57.93 96.42 36.73
CA ALA A 292 56.70 97.13 37.07
C ALA A 292 56.94 98.64 37.07
N PHE A 293 55.87 99.41 37.10
CA PHE A 293 55.95 100.87 37.06
C PHE A 293 56.52 101.45 38.36
N ASP A 294 56.07 100.92 39.49
CA ASP A 294 56.49 101.30 40.84
C ASP A 294 56.53 100.06 41.77
N GLU A 295 56.84 100.30 43.05
CA GLU A 295 57.03 99.23 44.03
C GLU A 295 55.71 98.57 44.46
N GLU A 296 54.60 99.31 44.39
CA GLU A 296 53.26 98.81 44.72
C GLU A 296 52.74 97.90 43.59
N ASP A 297 52.91 98.32 42.34
CA ASP A 297 52.58 97.53 41.17
C ASP A 297 53.46 96.27 41.09
N LEU A 298 54.75 96.38 41.44
CA LEU A 298 55.64 95.22 41.61
C LEU A 298 55.07 94.21 42.61
N ALA A 299 54.74 94.66 43.82
CA ALA A 299 54.22 93.80 44.87
C ALA A 299 52.90 93.12 44.44
N SER A 300 52.03 93.88 43.76
CA SER A 300 50.76 93.38 43.22
C SER A 300 50.97 92.33 42.11
N TRP A 301 51.91 92.54 41.18
CA TRP A 301 52.27 91.56 40.15
C TRP A 301 52.89 90.30 40.73
N MET A 302 53.81 90.44 41.69
CA MET A 302 54.41 89.29 42.36
C MET A 302 53.38 88.48 43.14
N LYS A 303 52.47 89.15 43.86
CA LYS A 303 51.36 88.49 44.57
C LYS A 303 50.46 87.72 43.61
N ALA A 304 49.99 88.37 42.54
CA ALA A 304 49.13 87.74 41.54
C ALA A 304 49.83 86.54 40.86
N ALA A 305 51.12 86.66 40.54
CA ALA A 305 51.91 85.56 39.99
C ALA A 305 52.07 84.40 40.99
N GLN A 306 52.31 84.70 42.27
CA GLN A 306 52.43 83.69 43.32
C GLN A 306 51.10 82.98 43.59
N GLU A 307 49.99 83.70 43.63
CA GLU A 307 48.64 83.12 43.75
C GLU A 307 48.32 82.22 42.57
N SER A 308 48.67 82.64 41.36
CA SER A 308 48.54 81.83 40.16
C SER A 308 49.39 80.55 40.21
N ILE A 309 50.59 80.59 40.81
CA ILE A 309 51.44 79.40 41.00
C ILE A 309 50.84 78.46 42.03
N ASN A 310 50.36 79.01 43.15
CA ASN A 310 49.74 78.22 44.21
C ASN A 310 48.48 77.51 43.70
N ALA A 311 47.67 78.17 42.87
CA ALA A 311 46.51 77.55 42.23
C ALA A 311 46.92 76.37 41.31
N MET A 312 48.04 76.48 40.59
CA MET A 312 48.56 75.37 39.79
C MET A 312 49.12 74.23 40.65
N LYS A 313 49.72 74.53 41.81
CA LYS A 313 50.16 73.50 42.77
C LYS A 313 48.98 72.69 43.29
N VAL A 314 47.89 73.37 43.67
CA VAL A 314 46.66 72.70 44.13
C VAL A 314 46.07 71.84 43.01
N ARG A 315 46.04 72.32 41.76
CA ARG A 315 45.57 71.51 40.62
C ARG A 315 46.46 70.29 40.36
N ALA A 316 47.78 70.44 40.41
CA ALA A 316 48.71 69.33 40.22
C ALA A 316 48.53 68.25 41.31
N GLN A 317 48.31 68.65 42.57
CA GLN A 317 48.01 67.72 43.66
C GLN A 317 46.66 67.00 43.49
N LEU A 318 45.64 67.70 42.98
CA LEU A 318 44.34 67.09 42.68
C LEU A 318 44.42 66.11 41.50
N ASP A 319 45.19 66.43 40.45
CA ASP A 319 45.39 65.53 39.31
C ASP A 319 46.16 64.26 39.71
N GLU A 320 47.13 64.36 40.65
CA GLU A 320 47.78 63.18 41.25
C GLU A 320 46.77 62.31 42.05
N PHE A 321 45.87 62.93 42.81
CA PHE A 321 44.86 62.22 43.61
C PHE A 321 43.81 61.48 42.77
N VAL A 322 43.46 61.98 41.57
CA VAL A 322 42.47 61.34 40.68
C VAL A 322 43.04 60.09 39.99
N ILE A 323 44.37 59.99 39.86
CA ILE A 323 45.01 58.82 39.25
C ILE A 323 45.15 57.67 40.28
N GLU A 324 45.27 57.96 41.58
CA GLU A 324 45.39 56.94 42.63
C GLU A 324 44.04 56.46 43.20
N GLY A 325 42.94 57.20 43.00
CA GLY A 325 41.60 56.85 43.50
C GLY A 325 40.69 56.12 42.49
N GLY A 326 41.23 55.70 41.35
CA GLY A 326 40.49 55.12 40.22
C GLY A 326 40.91 53.71 39.83
N GLU A 327 41.33 52.89 40.81
CA GLU A 327 41.31 51.42 40.69
C GLU A 327 40.01 50.84 41.25
#